data_AF-A0A0M8JQS5-F1
#
_entry.id   AF-A0A0M8JQS5-F1
#
_cell.length_a   1.000
_cell.length_b   1.000
_cell.length_c   1.000
_cell.angle_alpha   90.00
_cell.angle_beta   90.00
_cell.angle_gamma   90.00
#
_symmetry.space_group_name_H-M   'P 1'
#
loop_
_entity.id
_entity.type
_entity.pdbx_description
1 polymer ?
#
loop_
_entity_poly.entity_id
_entity_poly.type
_entity_poly.pdbx_seq_one_letter_code
_entity_poly.pdbx_strand_id
1 'polypeptide(L)'
;MMRLSPDLQPEYVNLVRITHSPAELVLDFARMLPGIGVPPVAARLLMSPTGAKLFLRALAENLARYEAAFGPIHLPGEKSLAGDLFGSIHPPQPPEGDKP
;
A
#
# COMPACT_ATOMS: atom_id res chain seq x y z
N MET A 1 -24.84 -12.58 -3.78
CA MET A 1 -23.89 -13.51 -3.13
C MET A 1 -23.05 -14.14 -4.22
N MET A 2 -21.71 -14.07 -4.15
CA MET A 2 -20.83 -14.75 -5.10
C MET A 2 -20.58 -16.18 -4.62
N ARG A 3 -20.57 -17.16 -5.54
CA ARG A 3 -20.26 -18.56 -5.23
C ARG A 3 -18.75 -18.77 -5.39
N LEU A 4 -18.09 -19.26 -4.34
CA LEU A 4 -16.68 -19.63 -4.39
C LEU A 4 -16.57 -21.09 -4.84
N SER A 5 -15.61 -21.37 -5.73
CA SER A 5 -15.25 -22.75 -6.08
C SER A 5 -14.59 -23.42 -4.87
N PRO A 6 -14.88 -24.70 -4.55
CA PRO A 6 -14.24 -25.40 -3.44
C PRO A 6 -12.71 -25.47 -3.59
N ASP A 7 -12.21 -25.44 -4.82
CA ASP A 7 -10.77 -25.53 -5.11
C ASP A 7 -10.08 -24.17 -5.18
N LEU A 8 -10.81 -23.06 -4.94
CA LEU A 8 -10.24 -21.72 -4.98
C LEU A 8 -9.28 -21.53 -3.80
N GLN A 9 -8.00 -21.38 -4.10
CA GLN A 9 -6.97 -21.08 -3.12
C GLN A 9 -6.84 -19.56 -2.93
N PRO A 10 -6.96 -19.04 -1.70
CA PRO A 10 -6.64 -17.65 -1.42
C PRO A 10 -5.13 -17.43 -1.52
N GLU A 11 -4.73 -16.34 -2.18
CA GLU A 11 -3.33 -15.96 -2.31
C GLU A 11 -3.01 -14.77 -1.40
N TYR A 12 -2.03 -14.94 -0.51
CA TYR A 12 -1.42 -13.80 0.16
C TYR A 12 -0.48 -13.08 -0.81
N VAL A 13 -0.63 -11.76 -0.92
CA VAL A 13 0.18 -10.92 -1.80
C VAL A 13 0.50 -9.61 -1.09
N ASN A 14 1.72 -9.12 -1.25
CA ASN A 14 2.20 -7.87 -0.65
C ASN A 14 2.79 -6.92 -1.69
N LEU A 15 2.77 -7.32 -2.98
CA LEU A 15 3.18 -6.52 -4.12
C LEU A 15 2.14 -6.64 -5.22
N VAL A 16 1.81 -5.51 -5.84
CA VAL A 16 1.07 -5.48 -7.10
C VAL A 16 1.84 -4.62 -8.10
N ARG A 17 2.09 -5.17 -9.30
CA ARG A 17 2.59 -4.41 -10.44
C ARG A 17 1.42 -4.13 -11.37
N ILE A 18 1.20 -2.86 -11.69
CA ILE A 18 0.14 -2.43 -12.59
C ILE A 18 0.77 -1.97 -13.90
N THR A 19 0.41 -2.62 -15.01
CA THR A 19 0.73 -2.18 -16.37
C THR A 19 -0.55 -1.92 -17.14
N HIS A 20 -0.49 -1.14 -18.21
CA HIS A 20 -1.69 -0.74 -18.94
C HIS A 20 -1.43 -0.49 -20.42
N SER A 21 -2.51 -0.61 -21.19
CA SER A 21 -2.68 -0.13 -22.55
C SER A 21 -4.03 0.61 -22.64
N PRO A 22 -4.36 1.24 -23.78
CA PRO A 22 -5.69 1.81 -23.97
C PRO A 22 -6.85 0.79 -23.84
N ALA A 23 -6.56 -0.50 -24.05
CA ALA A 23 -7.58 -1.55 -24.02
C ALA A 23 -7.72 -2.21 -22.64
N GLU A 24 -6.63 -2.34 -21.87
CA GLU A 24 -6.58 -3.18 -20.68
C GLU A 24 -5.63 -2.64 -19.61
N LEU A 25 -5.99 -2.86 -18.34
CA LEU A 25 -5.09 -2.81 -17.19
C LEU A 25 -4.79 -4.24 -16.73
N VAL A 26 -3.51 -4.50 -16.48
CA VAL A 26 -3.01 -5.78 -15.97
C VAL A 26 -2.48 -5.56 -14.57
N LEU A 27 -3.01 -6.32 -13.61
CA LEU A 27 -2.59 -6.32 -12.22
C LEU A 27 -1.91 -7.65 -11.93
N ASP A 28 -0.59 -7.61 -11.79
CA ASP A 28 0.25 -8.75 -11.43
C ASP A 28 0.53 -8.72 -9.93
N PHE A 29 -0.09 -9.64 -9.20
CA PHE A 29 0.13 -9.78 -7.76
C PHE A 29 1.24 -10.78 -7.49
N ALA A 30 2.12 -10.46 -6.55
CA ALA A 30 3.26 -11.28 -6.19
C ALA A 30 3.56 -11.19 -4.68
N ARG A 31 4.44 -12.08 -4.23
CA ARG A 31 4.99 -12.10 -2.87
C ARG A 31 6.45 -11.69 -2.91
N MET A 32 6.75 -10.49 -2.45
CA MET A 32 8.11 -10.04 -2.22
C MET A 32 8.57 -10.57 -0.86
N LEU A 33 9.53 -11.49 -0.87
CA LEU A 33 10.17 -12.05 0.32
C LEU A 33 11.66 -11.71 0.30
N PRO A 34 12.31 -11.56 1.47
CA PRO A 34 13.75 -11.34 1.54
C PRO A 34 14.54 -12.43 0.79
N GLY A 35 15.57 -12.02 0.04
CA GLY A 35 16.43 -12.95 -0.72
C GLY A 35 15.87 -13.40 -2.08
N ILE A 36 14.64 -13.01 -2.44
CA ILE A 36 14.08 -13.28 -3.76
C ILE A 36 14.28 -12.06 -4.66
N GLY A 37 15.09 -12.19 -5.71
CA GLY A 37 15.37 -11.10 -6.65
C GLY A 37 14.17 -10.72 -7.51
N VAL A 38 13.55 -11.70 -8.18
CA VAL A 38 12.35 -11.50 -8.99
C VAL A 38 11.25 -12.44 -8.49
N PRO A 39 10.23 -11.94 -7.77
CA PRO A 39 9.19 -12.78 -7.24
C PRO A 39 8.28 -13.32 -8.36
N PRO A 40 7.83 -14.58 -8.29
CA PRO A 40 6.87 -15.12 -9.25
C PRO A 40 5.50 -14.45 -9.07
N VAL A 41 4.76 -14.32 -10.18
CA VAL A 41 3.37 -13.84 -10.17
C VAL A 41 2.49 -14.93 -9.54
N ALA A 42 1.79 -14.57 -8.47
CA ALA A 42 0.84 -15.45 -7.78
C ALA A 42 -0.55 -15.40 -8.44
N ALA A 43 -1.00 -14.20 -8.83
CA ALA A 43 -2.26 -14.01 -9.52
C ALA A 43 -2.17 -12.85 -10.52
N ARG A 44 -2.89 -12.97 -11.64
CA ARG A 44 -2.99 -11.93 -12.66
C ARG A 44 -4.46 -11.61 -12.93
N LEU A 45 -4.81 -10.34 -12.85
CA LEU A 45 -6.13 -9.84 -13.22
C LEU A 45 -6.01 -8.90 -14.42
N LEU A 46 -6.93 -9.03 -15.36
CA LEU A 46 -7.08 -8.13 -16.50
C LEU A 46 -8.42 -7.42 -16.38
N MET A 47 -8.42 -6.11 -16.62
CA MET A 47 -9.63 -5.30 -16.57
C MET A 47 -9.61 -4.25 -17.67
N SER A 48 -10.76 -4.01 -18.30
CA SER A 48 -10.93 -2.83 -19.13
C SER A 48 -10.71 -1.54 -18.29
N PRO A 49 -10.31 -0.41 -18.91
CA PRO A 49 -10.16 0.86 -18.21
C PRO A 49 -11.37 1.28 -17.39
N THR A 50 -12.57 1.07 -17.94
CA THR A 50 -13.83 1.35 -17.23
C THR A 50 -13.98 0.44 -16.01
N GLY A 51 -13.72 -0.86 -16.17
CA GLY A 51 -13.77 -1.82 -15.07
C GLY A 51 -12.81 -1.47 -13.94
N ALA A 52 -11.57 -1.11 -14.26
CA ALA A 52 -10.57 -0.70 -13.27
C ALA A 52 -10.97 0.59 -12.54
N LYS A 53 -11.59 1.56 -13.23
CA LYS A 53 -12.07 2.79 -12.60
C LYS A 53 -13.20 2.53 -11.61
N LEU A 54 -14.12 1.63 -11.96
CA LEU A 54 -15.20 1.19 -11.06
C LEU A 54 -14.65 0.42 -9.86
N PHE A 55 -13.69 -0.49 -10.10
CA PHE A 55 -12.98 -1.22 -9.05
C PHE A 55 -12.31 -0.27 -8.05
N LEU A 56 -11.56 0.73 -8.51
CA LEU A 56 -10.90 1.71 -7.66
C LEU A 56 -11.90 2.44 -6.74
N ARG A 57 -13.04 2.87 -7.29
CA ARG A 57 -14.07 3.56 -6.50
C ARG A 57 -14.64 2.66 -5.41
N ALA A 58 -15.00 1.43 -5.78
CA ALA A 58 -15.51 0.45 -4.83
C ALA A 58 -14.47 0.10 -3.75
N LEU A 59 -13.20 -0.06 -4.14
CA LEU A 59 -12.12 -0.35 -3.20
C LEU A 59 -11.90 0.80 -2.21
N ALA A 60 -11.84 2.05 -2.70
CA ALA A 60 -11.68 3.23 -1.86
C ALA A 60 -12.82 3.37 -0.84
N GLU A 61 -14.06 3.14 -1.26
CA GLU A 61 -15.22 3.18 -0.36
C GLU A 61 -15.16 2.08 0.71
N ASN A 62 -14.71 0.86 0.35
CA ASN A 62 -14.55 -0.23 1.30
C ASN A 62 -13.39 0.04 2.29
N LEU A 63 -12.28 0.61 1.83
CA LEU A 63 -11.17 1.00 2.70
C LEU A 63 -11.61 2.08 3.69
N ALA A 64 -12.33 3.11 3.23
CA ALA A 64 -12.85 4.15 4.13
C ALA A 64 -13.77 3.58 5.21
N ARG A 65 -14.65 2.63 4.85
CA ARG A 65 -15.48 1.91 5.85
C ARG A 65 -14.65 1.07 6.82
N TYR A 66 -13.63 0.39 6.32
CA TYR A 66 -12.72 -0.39 7.16
C TYR A 66 -12.01 0.53 8.18
N GLU A 67 -11.44 1.66 7.73
CA GLU A 67 -10.75 2.59 8.60
C GLU A 67 -11.66 3.25 9.64
N ALA A 68 -12.91 3.56 9.26
CA ALA A 68 -13.91 4.05 10.21
C ALA A 68 -14.23 3.04 11.33
N ALA A 69 -14.11 1.74 11.05
CA ALA A 69 -14.40 0.67 12.01
C ALA A 69 -13.18 0.22 12.82
N PHE A 70 -11.98 0.22 12.22
CA PHE A 70 -10.78 -0.39 12.79
C PHE A 70 -9.62 0.60 13.02
N GLY A 71 -9.79 1.86 12.65
CA GLY A 71 -8.76 2.89 12.71
C GLY A 71 -7.97 3.05 11.41
N PRO A 72 -7.18 4.12 11.29
CA PRO A 72 -6.48 4.48 10.06
C PRO A 72 -5.37 3.48 9.68
N ILE A 73 -5.21 3.27 8.39
CA ILE A 73 -4.10 2.52 7.80
C ILE A 73 -2.92 3.47 7.65
N HIS A 74 -1.87 3.26 8.43
CA HIS A 74 -0.66 4.08 8.37
C HIS A 74 0.25 3.59 7.25
N LEU A 75 0.59 4.46 6.30
CA LEU A 75 1.49 4.09 5.22
C LEU A 75 2.97 4.30 5.62
N PRO A 76 3.88 3.39 5.23
CA PRO A 76 5.31 3.63 5.41
C PRO A 76 5.75 4.91 4.69
N GLY A 77 6.40 5.82 5.42
CA GLY A 77 6.88 7.09 4.87
C GLY A 77 5.83 8.21 4.85
N GLU A 78 4.63 7.99 5.39
CA GLU A 78 3.66 9.04 5.62
C GLU A 78 4.17 9.95 6.75
N LYS A 79 4.74 11.08 6.36
CA LYS A 79 5.16 12.11 7.32
C LYS A 79 3.90 12.71 7.92
N SER A 80 3.68 12.47 9.21
CA SER A 80 2.72 13.27 9.96
C SER A 80 3.18 14.73 9.92
N LEU A 81 2.25 15.65 9.65
CA LEU A 81 2.52 17.09 9.73
C LEU A 81 3.10 17.46 11.11
N ALA A 82 2.71 16.74 12.17
CA ALA A 82 3.32 16.89 13.50
C ALA A 82 4.80 16.48 13.51
N GLY A 83 5.18 15.40 12.82
CA GLY A 83 6.58 14.98 12.70
C GLY A 83 7.46 16.03 12.02
N ASP A 84 6.94 16.68 10.97
CA ASP A 84 7.66 17.75 10.26
C ASP A 84 7.75 19.05 11.08
N LEU A 85 6.68 19.40 11.82
CA LEU A 85 6.61 20.62 12.63
C LEU A 85 7.42 20.53 13.94
N PHE A 86 7.44 19.37 14.62
CA PHE A 86 8.12 19.22 15.91
C PHE A 86 9.55 18.67 15.79
N GLY A 87 9.91 18.01 14.67
CA GLY A 87 11.28 17.51 14.45
C GLY A 87 12.31 18.61 14.20
N SER A 88 11.87 19.84 13.91
CA SER A 88 12.71 21.01 13.64
C SER A 88 13.02 21.86 14.89
N ILE A 89 12.47 21.51 16.06
CA ILE A 89 12.81 22.15 17.34
C ILE A 89 13.95 21.34 17.99
N HIS A 90 15.18 21.59 17.55
CA HIS A 90 16.36 21.16 18.31
C HIS A 90 16.52 22.10 19.51
N PRO A 91 16.59 21.60 20.76
CA PRO A 91 16.99 22.43 21.89
C PRO A 91 18.36 23.06 21.58
N PRO A 92 18.59 24.35 21.89
CA PRO A 92 19.92 24.93 21.75
C PRO A 92 20.91 24.09 22.55
N GLN A 93 22.02 23.69 21.93
CA GLN A 93 23.10 23.03 22.65
C GLN A 93 23.59 23.97 23.76
N PRO A 94 23.74 23.48 25.01
CA PRO A 94 24.33 24.28 26.08
C PRO A 94 25.69 24.82 25.63
N PRO A 95 26.04 26.08 25.95
CA PRO A 95 27.36 26.60 25.61
C PRO A 95 28.42 25.66 26.19
N GLU A 96 29.33 25.19 25.31
CA GLU A 96 30.46 24.36 25.74
C GLU A 96 31.25 25.16 26.78
N GLY A 97 31.09 24.75 28.04
CA GLY A 97 31.88 25.27 29.13
C GLY A 97 33.34 24.99 28.84
N ASP A 98 34.14 26.06 28.84
CA ASP A 98 35.59 26.03 28.71
C ASP A 98 36.12 24.93 29.63
N LYS A 99 36.63 23.86 29.02
CA LYS A 99 37.20 22.75 29.79
C LYS A 99 38.48 23.27 30.45
N PRO A 100 38.71 22.96 31.74
CA PRO A 100 39.88 23.40 32.48
C PRO A 100 41.19 22.86 31.90
#